data_AF-A0A841HRE7-F1
#
_entry.id   AF-A0A841HRE7-F1
#
_cell.length_a   1.000
_cell.length_b   1.000
_cell.length_c   1.000
_cell.angle_alpha   90.00
_cell.angle_beta   90.00
_cell.angle_gamma   90.00
#
_symmetry.space_group_name_H-M   'P 1'
#
loop_
_entity.id
_entity.type
_entity.pdbx_description
1 polymer ?
#
loop_
_entity_poly.entity_id
_entity_poly.type
_entity_poly.pdbx_seq_one_letter_code
_entity_poly.pdbx_strand_id
1 'polypeptide(L)'
;MFIKNLILVGAAGLMASQVSVSVAPLSQGTPVRLQASSIEGGWHSGRMHLDDQKCWMVKLDKPTRDNYTMLALIVVTQLQTSKGGTWTPVALGPVLKAQPAVCSEYAAD
;
A
#
# COMPACT_ATOMS: atom_id res chain seq x y z
N MET A 1 -21.43 51.19 40.89
CA MET A 1 -20.32 50.24 40.63
C MET A 1 -20.92 49.10 39.79
N PHE A 2 -20.41 48.91 38.57
CA PHE A 2 -21.08 48.20 37.47
C PHE A 2 -21.03 46.66 37.61
N ILE A 3 -22.18 46.01 37.39
CA ILE A 3 -22.34 44.55 37.23
C ILE A 3 -21.86 44.20 35.82
N LYS A 4 -20.86 43.31 35.69
CA LYS A 4 -20.34 42.86 34.39
C LYS A 4 -20.53 41.34 34.25
N ASN A 5 -21.55 40.98 33.47
CA ASN A 5 -21.77 39.65 32.91
C ASN A 5 -20.55 39.20 32.10
N LEU A 6 -20.11 37.97 32.29
CA LEU A 6 -19.19 37.31 31.36
C LEU A 6 -19.81 35.98 30.88
N ILE A 7 -20.20 35.99 29.61
CA ILE A 7 -20.68 34.84 28.85
C ILE A 7 -19.46 34.01 28.47
N LEU A 8 -19.39 32.75 28.90
CA LEU A 8 -18.44 31.77 28.37
C LEU A 8 -19.15 30.96 27.26
N VAL A 9 -18.81 31.27 26.02
CA VAL A 9 -19.23 30.51 24.83
C VAL A 9 -18.38 29.24 24.76
N GLY A 10 -19.06 28.08 24.73
CA GLY A 10 -18.45 26.76 24.65
C GLY A 10 -17.71 26.52 23.33
N ALA A 11 -16.47 26.05 23.43
CA ALA A 11 -15.66 25.61 22.31
C ALA A 11 -16.07 24.18 21.91
N ALA A 12 -16.80 24.04 20.80
CA ALA A 12 -17.01 22.76 20.14
C ALA A 12 -15.83 22.51 19.17
N GLY A 13 -14.80 21.84 19.67
CA GLY A 13 -13.64 21.43 18.87
C GLY A 13 -14.02 20.32 17.90
N LEU A 14 -14.04 20.63 16.60
CA LEU A 14 -14.03 19.65 15.52
C LEU A 14 -12.69 18.90 15.53
N MET A 15 -12.68 17.70 16.12
CA MET A 15 -11.58 16.75 16.02
C MET A 15 -11.50 16.25 14.57
N ALA A 16 -10.65 16.86 13.76
CA ALA A 16 -10.27 16.35 12.45
C ALA A 16 -9.49 15.04 12.65
N SER A 17 -10.11 13.89 12.33
CA SER A 17 -9.44 12.59 12.30
C SER A 17 -8.38 12.59 11.20
N GLN A 18 -7.12 12.71 11.60
CA GLN A 18 -5.98 12.60 10.72
C GLN A 18 -5.84 11.14 10.32
N VAL A 19 -6.26 10.78 9.12
CA VAL A 19 -5.98 9.45 8.54
C VAL A 19 -4.49 9.42 8.23
N SER A 20 -3.68 8.93 9.17
CA SER A 20 -2.26 8.70 8.94
C SER A 20 -2.10 7.65 7.86
N VAL A 21 -1.74 8.07 6.65
CA VAL A 21 -1.25 7.17 5.61
C VAL A 21 0.09 6.64 6.09
N SER A 22 0.05 5.50 6.79
CA SER A 22 1.26 4.78 7.17
C SER A 22 1.90 4.25 5.90
N VAL A 23 3.13 4.68 5.62
CA VAL A 23 4.02 3.96 4.72
C VAL A 23 4.37 2.66 5.43
N ALA A 24 3.53 1.64 5.26
CA ALA A 24 3.81 0.33 5.82
C ALA A 24 5.16 -0.12 5.22
N PRO A 25 6.19 -0.38 6.05
CA PRO A 25 7.49 -0.79 5.53
C PRO A 25 7.32 -2.14 4.82
N LEU A 26 7.71 -2.18 3.54
CA LEU A 26 7.76 -3.42 2.77
C LEU A 26 9.06 -4.14 3.08
N SER A 27 8.95 -5.37 3.55
CA SER A 27 10.08 -6.26 3.77
C SER A 27 9.84 -7.61 3.10
N GLN A 28 10.92 -8.36 2.85
CA GLN A 28 10.85 -9.71 2.30
C GLN A 28 9.85 -10.56 3.09
N GLY A 29 8.93 -11.22 2.38
CA GLY A 29 7.92 -12.10 2.98
C GLY A 29 6.71 -11.39 3.59
N THR A 30 6.64 -10.05 3.56
CA THR A 30 5.48 -9.29 4.06
C THR A 30 4.20 -9.79 3.37
N PRO A 31 3.17 -10.21 4.12
CA PRO A 31 1.90 -10.61 3.53
C PRO A 31 1.22 -9.41 2.88
N VAL A 32 0.83 -9.60 1.62
CA VAL A 32 0.18 -8.56 0.82
C VAL A 32 -1.05 -9.10 0.09
N ARG A 33 -1.89 -8.18 -0.33
CA ARG A 33 -2.83 -8.39 -1.43
C ARG A 33 -2.68 -7.29 -2.44
N LEU A 34 -2.86 -7.63 -3.71
CA LEU A 34 -2.69 -6.71 -4.82
C LEU A 34 -3.88 -6.75 -5.79
N GLN A 35 -4.00 -5.68 -6.57
CA GLN A 35 -4.71 -5.65 -7.83
C GLN A 35 -3.72 -5.23 -8.91
N ALA A 36 -3.83 -5.79 -10.11
CA ALA A 36 -3.05 -5.40 -11.26
C ALA A 36 -3.93 -5.48 -12.52
N SER A 37 -3.65 -4.62 -13.50
CA SER A 37 -4.39 -4.61 -14.77
C SER A 37 -3.93 -5.69 -15.74
N SER A 38 -2.77 -6.31 -15.48
CA SER A 38 -2.17 -7.36 -16.31
C SER A 38 -2.69 -8.77 -16.03
N ILE A 39 -3.58 -8.94 -15.03
CA ILE A 39 -4.16 -10.23 -14.64
C ILE A 39 -5.67 -10.10 -14.46
N GLU A 40 -6.37 -11.20 -14.19
CA GLU A 40 -7.79 -11.16 -13.88
C GLU A 40 -8.10 -10.24 -12.69
N GLY A 41 -9.20 -9.51 -12.79
CA GLY A 41 -9.59 -8.51 -11.79
C GLY A 41 -9.90 -9.12 -10.42
N GLY A 42 -9.69 -8.32 -9.37
CA GLY A 42 -9.93 -8.71 -7.98
C GLY A 42 -8.66 -8.62 -7.12
N TRP A 43 -8.81 -8.95 -5.84
CA TRP A 43 -7.69 -8.99 -4.90
C TRP A 43 -7.00 -10.35 -4.94
N HIS A 44 -5.69 -10.32 -5.17
CA HIS A 44 -4.82 -11.50 -5.17
C HIS A 44 -3.88 -11.46 -3.99
N SER A 45 -3.86 -12.53 -3.19
CA SER A 45 -2.98 -12.66 -2.02
C SER A 45 -1.60 -13.17 -2.39
N GLY A 46 -0.59 -12.72 -1.66
CA GLY A 46 0.78 -13.14 -1.86
C GLY A 46 1.71 -12.56 -0.82
N ARG A 47 3.01 -12.58 -1.14
CA ARG A 47 4.07 -12.06 -0.28
C ARG A 47 5.07 -11.25 -1.08
N MET A 48 5.57 -10.19 -0.47
CA MET A 48 6.66 -9.40 -1.04
C MET A 48 7.90 -10.27 -1.22
N HIS A 49 8.56 -10.10 -2.36
CA HIS A 49 9.79 -10.78 -2.72
C HIS A 49 10.74 -9.79 -3.41
N LEU A 50 12.01 -9.75 -3.04
CA LEU A 50 13.08 -9.14 -3.82
C LEU A 50 13.70 -10.21 -4.70
N ASP A 51 13.78 -9.93 -5.99
CA ASP A 51 14.54 -10.74 -6.94
C ASP A 51 16.06 -10.49 -6.82
N ASP A 52 16.83 -11.12 -7.71
CA ASP A 52 18.28 -10.98 -7.75
C ASP A 52 18.74 -9.57 -8.14
N GLN A 53 17.93 -8.85 -8.93
CA GLN A 53 18.15 -7.46 -9.33
C GLN A 53 17.68 -6.43 -8.30
N LYS A 54 17.17 -6.89 -7.15
CA LYS A 54 16.62 -6.07 -6.06
C LYS A 54 15.36 -5.29 -6.47
N CYS A 55 14.61 -5.82 -7.41
CA CYS A 55 13.28 -5.36 -7.79
C CYS A 55 12.23 -6.01 -6.89
N TRP A 56 11.27 -5.20 -6.45
CA TRP A 56 10.16 -5.73 -5.67
C TRP A 56 9.20 -6.47 -6.58
N MET A 57 8.90 -7.69 -6.18
CA MET A 57 7.95 -8.61 -6.76
C MET A 57 6.92 -8.99 -5.69
N VAL A 58 5.78 -9.51 -6.14
CA VAL A 58 4.85 -10.23 -5.28
C VAL A 58 4.76 -11.65 -5.76
N LYS A 59 5.17 -12.60 -4.91
CA LYS A 59 4.92 -14.02 -5.12
C LYS A 59 3.49 -14.32 -4.69
N LEU A 60 2.65 -14.76 -5.62
CA LEU A 60 1.25 -15.04 -5.36
C LEU A 60 1.10 -16.35 -4.59
N ASP A 61 0.15 -16.40 -3.67
CA ASP A 61 -0.16 -17.62 -2.91
C ASP A 61 -0.84 -18.68 -3.79
N LYS A 62 -1.49 -18.25 -4.87
CA LYS A 62 -2.11 -19.10 -5.90
C LYS A 62 -1.76 -18.55 -7.29
N PRO A 63 -1.60 -19.42 -8.30
CA PRO A 63 -1.46 -18.95 -9.67
C PRO A 63 -2.71 -18.20 -10.11
N THR A 64 -2.53 -17.20 -10.97
CA THR A 64 -3.63 -16.54 -11.68
C THR A 64 -4.24 -17.46 -12.73
N ARG A 65 -5.33 -17.01 -13.38
CA ARG A 65 -5.96 -17.75 -14.49
C ARG A 65 -4.98 -18.09 -15.62
N ASP A 66 -4.05 -17.19 -15.90
CA ASP A 66 -3.02 -17.35 -16.92
C ASP A 66 -1.71 -17.98 -16.38
N ASN A 67 -1.77 -18.56 -15.17
CA ASN A 67 -0.68 -19.25 -14.48
C ASN A 67 0.48 -18.35 -14.02
N TYR A 68 0.27 -17.03 -13.89
CA TYR A 68 1.27 -16.18 -13.25
C TYR A 68 1.37 -16.53 -11.77
N THR A 69 2.59 -16.73 -11.28
CA THR A 69 2.88 -17.00 -9.85
C THR A 69 3.66 -15.87 -9.20
N MET A 70 4.12 -14.90 -9.99
CA MET A 70 4.89 -13.76 -9.54
C MET A 70 4.54 -12.54 -10.40
N LEU A 71 4.45 -11.38 -9.77
CA LEU A 71 4.19 -10.12 -10.46
C LEU A 71 5.20 -9.07 -10.01
N ALA A 72 5.74 -8.32 -10.96
CA ALA A 72 6.56 -7.16 -10.64
C ALA A 72 5.71 -6.09 -9.97
N LEU A 73 6.25 -5.43 -8.94
CA LEU A 73 5.49 -4.41 -8.22
C LEU A 73 5.13 -3.22 -9.12
N ILE A 74 5.90 -2.98 -10.18
CA ILE A 74 5.66 -1.89 -11.12
C ILE A 74 4.37 -2.03 -11.93
N VAL A 75 3.86 -3.25 -12.14
CA VAL A 75 2.59 -3.50 -12.84
C VAL A 75 1.38 -3.56 -11.89
N VAL A 76 1.61 -3.42 -10.59
CA VAL A 76 0.57 -3.43 -9.55
C VAL A 76 -0.10 -2.07 -9.48
N THR A 77 -1.44 -2.05 -9.53
CA THR A 77 -2.23 -0.81 -9.45
C THR A 77 -2.60 -0.47 -8.02
N GLN A 78 -2.83 -1.49 -7.17
CA GLN A 78 -3.11 -1.32 -5.74
C GLN A 78 -2.38 -2.39 -4.93
N LEU A 79 -1.76 -1.99 -3.82
CA LEU A 79 -1.13 -2.91 -2.88
C LEU A 79 -1.62 -2.62 -1.47
N GLN A 80 -1.87 -3.67 -0.70
CA GLN A 80 -2.15 -3.58 0.72
C GLN A 80 -1.32 -4.61 1.49
N THR A 81 -0.83 -4.24 2.66
CA THR A 81 -0.13 -5.14 3.59
C THR A 81 -1.04 -5.59 4.71
N SER A 82 -0.86 -6.81 5.20
CA SER A 82 -1.54 -7.28 6.42
C SER A 82 -0.67 -7.06 7.65
N LYS A 83 -1.21 -6.38 8.67
CA LYS A 83 -0.63 -6.29 10.01
C LYS A 83 -1.69 -6.63 11.04
N GLY A 84 -1.55 -7.78 11.70
CA GLY A 84 -2.53 -8.24 12.70
C GLY A 84 -3.92 -8.49 12.13
N GLY A 85 -4.02 -8.91 10.86
CA GLY A 85 -5.30 -9.16 10.17
C GLY A 85 -5.93 -7.92 9.53
N THR A 86 -5.42 -6.72 9.81
CA THR A 86 -5.87 -5.49 9.16
C THR A 86 -5.08 -5.24 7.88
N TRP A 87 -5.81 -4.95 6.79
CA TRP A 87 -5.24 -4.60 5.50
C TRP A 87 -5.07 -3.09 5.38
N THR A 88 -3.84 -2.63 5.17
CA THR A 88 -3.49 -1.21 5.06
C THR A 88 -2.97 -0.90 3.66
N PRO A 89 -3.49 0.13 2.97
CA PRO A 89 -2.96 0.59 1.68
C PRO A 89 -1.48 0.96 1.75
N VAL A 90 -0.74 0.61 0.70
CA VAL A 90 0.65 1.01 0.51
C VAL A 90 0.71 2.04 -0.62
N ALA A 91 1.40 3.15 -0.36
CA ALA A 91 1.71 4.13 -1.38
C ALA A 91 2.81 3.57 -2.30
N LEU A 92 2.43 3.08 -3.48
CA LEU A 92 3.36 2.45 -4.43
C LEU A 92 4.39 3.43 -5.00
N GLY A 93 3.99 4.67 -5.28
CA GLY A 93 4.87 5.67 -5.93
C GLY A 93 6.25 5.82 -5.27
N PRO A 94 6.35 6.09 -3.95
CA PRO A 94 7.62 6.14 -3.25
C PRO A 94 8.43 4.84 -3.30
N VAL A 95 7.76 3.68 -3.22
CA VAL A 95 8.42 2.36 -3.29
C VAL A 95 9.02 2.14 -4.67
N LEU A 96 8.27 2.41 -5.73
CA LEU A 96 8.73 2.29 -7.12
C LEU A 96 9.90 3.24 -7.41
N LYS A 97 9.83 4.48 -6.91
CA LYS A 97 10.93 5.46 -7.05
C LYS A 97 12.22 5.06 -6.33
N ALA A 98 12.12 4.24 -5.29
CA ALA A 98 13.28 3.75 -4.53
C ALA A 98 13.91 2.47 -5.13
N GLN A 99 13.26 1.84 -6.11
CA GLN A 99 13.80 0.66 -6.77
C GLN A 99 14.94 1.02 -7.75
N PRO A 100 15.86 0.08 -8.01
CA PRO A 100 16.83 0.21 -9.09
C PRO A 100 16.18 0.55 -10.44
N ALA A 101 16.86 1.33 -11.27
CA ALA A 101 16.33 1.74 -12.58
C ALA A 101 16.02 0.55 -13.51
N VAL A 102 16.79 -0.54 -13.39
CA VAL A 102 16.56 -1.79 -14.16
C VAL A 102 15.16 -2.36 -13.95
N CYS A 103 14.52 -2.12 -12.79
CA CYS A 103 13.17 -2.60 -12.50
C CYS A 103 12.09 -1.97 -13.41
N SER A 104 12.40 -0.88 -14.11
CA SER A 104 11.50 -0.27 -15.08
C SER A 104 11.31 -1.13 -16.33
N GLU A 105 12.25 -2.02 -16.64
CA GLU A 105 12.16 -2.95 -17.79
C GLU A 105 11.00 -3.93 -17.61
N TYR A 106 10.66 -4.30 -16.36
CA TYR A 106 9.51 -5.14 -16.04
C TYR A 106 8.14 -4.48 -16.29
N ALA A 107 8.08 -3.18 -16.61
CA ALA A 107 6.83 -2.54 -17.01
C ALA A 107 6.49 -2.74 -18.49
N ALA A 108 7.45 -3.22 -19.30
CA ALA A 108 7.27 -3.44 -20.72
C ALA A 108 6.82 -4.87 -21.07
N ASP A 109 6.75 -5.75 -20.07
CA ASP A 109 6.33 -7.16 -20.16
C ASP A 109 4.84 -7.30 -19.81
#